data_AF-A0A367ZTX9-F1
#
_entry.id   AF-A0A367ZTX9-F1
#
_cell.length_a   1.000
_cell.length_b   1.000
_cell.length_c   1.000
_cell.angle_alpha   90.00
_cell.angle_beta   90.00
_cell.angle_gamma   90.00
#
_symmetry.space_group_name_H-M   'P 1'
#
loop_
_entity.id
_entity.type
_entity.pdbx_description
1 polymer ?
#
loop_
_entity_poly.entity_id
_entity_poly.type
_entity_poly.pdbx_seq_one_letter_code
_entity_poly.pdbx_strand_id
1 'polypeptide(L)'
;MELRTGESWPEAGLVRLSRFGLLATAVGLVLLTGSLMLAVSQIDLDAWLFGHDLALKVGGTSLTLGQFRQLKELAPPTARRLSNTEFAAELVETLLLAEAGRQLRLDREEEFIRLREAFDQALASGPELPVADLAATSPGTWTALRSSESAVAGPERSTGPAAPPAGGWSEHRPSDAAAGPATPPTDLIRAWFLIEELARLTRARVADAAAPPAGSEPGEETDPGENAAPTRLHLQTIVVGDEATAREVLAQAAAGVPFPVLNASYSRSLYAPVGGDLGWKTAGDLPPGLFDTLAALPVGSMTVAYTDAEGVHLLRVKSRPADDRPGAARRAAAQAREEARRQAVQRFLHTMRTTMPWWVHPLLAPAAMPAPLGVTTHGASPTARP
;
A
#
# COMPACT_ATOMS: atom_id res chain seq x y z
N MET A 1 -56.72 61.67 69.74
CA MET A 1 -57.19 61.25 68.40
C MET A 1 -56.06 60.42 67.80
N GLU A 2 -56.43 59.26 67.28
CA GLU A 2 -55.63 58.03 67.22
C GLU A 2 -54.42 58.05 66.28
N LEU A 3 -53.49 57.14 66.59
CA LEU A 3 -52.33 56.71 65.83
C LEU A 3 -52.73 56.11 64.47
N ARG A 4 -51.98 56.40 63.41
CA ARG A 4 -51.60 55.38 62.42
C ARG A 4 -50.32 55.75 61.68
N THR A 5 -49.22 55.20 62.15
CA THR A 5 -47.96 54.99 61.44
C THR A 5 -48.12 53.85 60.42
N GLY A 6 -47.48 53.96 59.26
CA GLY A 6 -47.09 52.79 58.48
C GLY A 6 -47.30 52.88 56.96
N GLU A 7 -46.39 53.56 56.26
CA GLU A 7 -46.01 53.16 54.91
C GLU A 7 -44.51 52.81 54.93
N SER A 8 -44.24 51.52 55.08
CA SER A 8 -42.92 50.93 54.96
C SER A 8 -42.62 50.66 53.49
N TRP A 9 -41.63 51.34 52.94
CA TRP A 9 -41.00 50.94 51.69
C TRP A 9 -40.36 49.54 51.88
N PRO A 10 -40.49 48.61 50.93
CA PRO A 10 -39.79 47.33 51.05
C PRO A 10 -38.30 47.60 50.94
N GLU A 11 -37.56 47.38 52.03
CA GLU A 11 -36.11 47.36 51.99
C GLU A 11 -35.68 46.33 50.95
N ALA A 12 -34.93 46.78 49.94
CA ALA A 12 -34.21 45.91 49.05
C ALA A 12 -33.24 45.08 49.90
N GLY A 13 -33.65 43.85 50.23
CA GLY A 13 -32.85 42.90 50.99
C GLY A 13 -31.52 42.65 50.28
N LEU A 14 -30.47 43.34 50.72
CA LEU A 14 -29.09 43.03 50.37
C LEU A 14 -28.81 41.62 50.91
N VAL A 15 -28.91 40.63 50.02
CA VAL A 15 -28.57 39.24 50.32
C VAL A 15 -27.12 39.22 50.79
N ARG A 16 -26.90 39.03 52.10
CA ARG A 16 -25.57 38.78 52.65
C ARG A 16 -25.11 37.40 52.19
N LEU A 17 -24.50 37.32 51.01
CA LEU A 17 -23.84 36.09 50.57
C LEU A 17 -22.68 35.81 51.54
N SER A 18 -22.77 34.70 52.27
CA SER A 18 -21.66 34.23 53.07
C SER A 18 -20.48 33.89 52.13
N ARG A 19 -19.25 34.14 52.57
CA ARG A 19 -18.04 33.75 51.82
C ARG A 19 -18.06 32.26 51.45
N PHE A 20 -18.68 31.44 52.31
CA PHE A 20 -18.91 30.02 52.09
C PHE A 20 -19.89 29.76 50.94
N GLY A 21 -20.99 30.52 50.84
CA GLY A 21 -21.94 30.43 49.72
C GLY A 21 -21.32 30.79 48.37
N LEU A 22 -20.48 31.83 48.33
CA LEU A 22 -19.70 32.20 47.14
C LEU A 22 -18.68 31.13 46.73
N LEU A 23 -18.01 30.51 47.70
CA LEU A 23 -17.07 29.42 47.44
C LEU A 23 -17.81 28.17 46.92
N ALA A 24 -18.95 27.82 47.52
CA ALA A 24 -19.75 26.68 47.11
C ALA A 24 -20.31 26.83 45.67
N THR A 25 -20.79 28.02 45.31
CA THR A 25 -21.25 28.28 43.93
C THR A 25 -20.11 28.28 42.92
N ALA A 26 -18.94 28.84 43.28
CA ALA A 26 -17.76 28.78 42.42
C ALA A 26 -17.29 27.34 42.18
N VAL A 27 -17.21 26.52 43.23
CA VAL A 27 -16.85 25.09 43.11
C VAL A 27 -17.90 24.33 42.30
N GLY A 28 -19.19 24.59 42.55
CA GLY A 28 -20.29 23.99 41.78
C GLY A 28 -20.20 24.31 40.29
N LEU A 29 -19.88 25.56 39.94
CA LEU A 29 -19.67 25.97 38.54
C LEU A 29 -18.50 25.25 37.90
N VAL A 30 -17.36 25.14 38.61
CA VAL A 30 -16.18 24.40 38.11
C VAL A 30 -16.52 22.93 37.88
N LEU A 31 -17.19 22.27 38.83
CA LEU A 31 -17.61 20.88 38.69
C LEU A 31 -18.61 20.69 37.55
N LEU A 32 -19.57 21.60 37.40
CA LEU A 32 -20.54 21.58 36.29
C LEU A 32 -19.82 21.74 34.94
N THR A 33 -18.91 22.71 34.82
CA THR A 33 -18.14 22.91 33.59
C THR A 33 -17.22 21.74 33.28
N GLY A 34 -16.56 21.15 34.30
CA GLY A 34 -15.74 19.95 34.15
C GLY A 34 -16.58 18.75 33.72
N SER A 35 -17.75 18.55 34.34
CA SER A 35 -18.69 17.50 33.97
C SER A 35 -19.27 17.70 32.57
N LEU A 36 -19.54 18.94 32.16
CA LEU A 36 -20.04 19.26 30.83
C LEU A 36 -18.95 19.05 29.77
N MET A 37 -17.71 19.47 30.02
CA MET A 37 -16.57 19.17 29.15
C MET A 37 -16.36 17.66 29.01
N LEU A 38 -16.46 16.91 30.12
CA LEU A 38 -16.35 15.45 30.10
C LEU A 38 -17.48 14.82 29.28
N ALA A 39 -18.72 15.30 29.46
CA ALA A 39 -19.88 14.81 28.71
C ALA A 39 -19.77 15.13 27.22
N VAL A 40 -19.40 16.36 26.85
CA VAL A 40 -19.21 16.79 25.44
C VAL A 40 -18.05 16.03 24.80
N SER A 41 -16.98 15.72 25.54
CA SER A 41 -15.87 14.90 25.05
C SER A 41 -16.26 13.45 24.72
N GLN A 42 -17.40 12.96 25.23
CA GLN A 42 -17.91 11.62 24.92
C GLN A 42 -18.91 11.63 23.75
N ILE A 43 -19.36 12.80 23.30
CA ILE A 43 -20.27 12.92 22.15
C ILE A 43 -19.43 12.85 20.88
N ASP A 44 -19.74 11.88 20.01
CA ASP A 44 -19.18 11.86 18.65
C ASP A 44 -19.84 12.98 17.83
N LEU A 45 -19.26 14.17 17.91
CA LEU A 45 -19.74 15.37 17.22
C LEU A 45 -19.86 15.15 15.70
N ASP A 46 -19.07 14.25 15.11
CA ASP A 46 -19.17 13.96 13.67
C ASP A 46 -20.46 13.22 13.33
N ALA A 47 -20.89 12.28 14.18
CA ALA A 47 -22.17 11.59 14.02
C ALA A 47 -23.36 12.54 14.22
N TRP A 48 -23.19 13.58 15.03
CA TRP A 48 -24.20 14.62 15.24
C TRP A 48 -24.22 15.68 14.11
N LEU A 49 -23.05 16.09 13.61
CA LEU A 49 -22.91 17.11 12.56
C LEU A 49 -23.15 16.56 11.14
N PHE A 50 -22.74 15.31 10.86
CA PHE A 50 -22.75 14.71 9.52
C PHE A 50 -23.65 13.47 9.42
N GLY A 51 -24.55 13.27 10.40
CA GLY A 51 -25.19 11.97 10.74
C GLY A 51 -25.83 11.14 9.63
N HIS A 52 -26.22 11.72 8.48
CA HIS A 52 -26.77 10.96 7.34
C HIS A 52 -25.83 10.86 6.14
N ASP A 53 -24.77 11.67 6.09
CA ASP A 53 -23.86 11.74 4.94
C ASP A 53 -22.45 11.22 5.28
N LEU A 54 -22.23 10.71 6.49
CA LEU A 54 -20.97 10.08 6.89
C LEU A 54 -20.84 8.70 6.20
N ALA A 55 -19.75 8.51 5.46
CA ALA A 55 -19.42 7.25 4.82
C ALA A 55 -18.50 6.38 5.69
N LEU A 56 -17.42 6.96 6.20
CA LEU A 56 -16.42 6.27 7.02
C LEU A 56 -15.85 7.24 8.06
N LYS A 57 -15.47 6.69 9.23
CA LYS A 57 -14.67 7.39 10.24
C LYS A 57 -13.60 6.44 10.77
N VAL A 58 -12.37 6.91 10.89
CA VAL A 58 -11.24 6.16 11.46
C VAL A 58 -10.38 7.14 12.27
N GLY A 59 -10.33 6.95 13.59
CA GLY A 59 -9.67 7.88 14.50
C GLY A 59 -10.20 9.31 14.33
N GLY A 60 -9.29 10.26 14.09
CA GLY A 60 -9.61 11.65 13.80
C GLY A 60 -9.98 11.96 12.34
N THR A 61 -10.09 10.96 11.46
CA THR A 61 -10.38 11.17 10.02
C THR A 61 -11.80 10.72 9.69
N SER A 62 -12.61 11.63 9.13
CA SER A 62 -14.00 11.40 8.74
C SER A 62 -14.19 11.69 7.24
N LEU A 63 -14.97 10.87 6.56
CA LEU A 63 -15.23 10.96 5.11
C LEU A 63 -16.74 10.93 4.84
N THR A 64 -17.25 11.86 4.04
CA THR A 64 -18.67 11.86 3.62
C THR A 64 -18.93 10.92 2.44
N LEU A 65 -20.19 10.57 2.16
CA LEU A 65 -20.58 9.76 1.00
C LEU A 65 -20.25 10.45 -0.33
N GLY A 66 -20.35 11.78 -0.36
CA GLY A 66 -19.89 12.59 -1.50
C GLY A 66 -18.39 12.43 -1.75
N GLN A 67 -17.58 12.63 -0.72
CA GLN A 67 -16.12 12.50 -0.81
C GLN A 67 -15.70 11.06 -1.15
N PHE A 68 -16.38 10.06 -0.59
CA PHE A 68 -16.15 8.64 -0.91
C PHE A 68 -16.34 8.36 -2.41
N ARG A 69 -17.44 8.85 -3.01
CA ARG A 69 -17.67 8.68 -4.45
C ARG A 69 -16.59 9.36 -5.29
N GLN A 70 -16.22 10.59 -4.92
CA GLN A 70 -15.16 11.34 -5.60
C GLN A 70 -13.79 10.64 -5.51
N LEU A 71 -13.43 10.11 -4.32
CA LEU A 71 -12.20 9.34 -4.15
C LEU A 71 -12.20 8.07 -4.99
N LYS A 72 -13.34 7.37 -5.08
CA LYS A 72 -13.46 6.20 -5.95
C LYS A 72 -13.21 6.58 -7.41
N GLU A 73 -13.75 7.69 -7.89
CA GLU A 73 -13.54 8.18 -9.26
C GLU A 73 -12.08 8.57 -9.54
N LEU A 74 -11.39 9.11 -8.54
CA LEU A 74 -9.96 9.45 -8.60
C LEU A 74 -9.05 8.22 -8.51
N ALA A 75 -9.54 7.10 -8.00
CA ALA A 75 -8.73 5.92 -7.75
C ALA A 75 -8.20 5.27 -9.05
N PRO A 76 -7.11 4.48 -8.96
CA PRO A 76 -6.58 3.74 -10.11
C PRO A 76 -7.64 2.85 -10.76
N PRO A 77 -7.51 2.51 -12.05
CA PRO A 77 -8.50 1.68 -12.76
C PRO A 77 -8.85 0.37 -12.03
N THR A 78 -7.88 -0.25 -11.36
CA THR A 78 -8.09 -1.46 -10.55
C THR A 78 -9.00 -1.21 -9.35
N ALA A 79 -8.77 -0.14 -8.60
CA ALA A 79 -9.57 0.23 -7.43
C ALA A 79 -10.97 0.74 -7.82
N ARG A 80 -11.10 1.42 -8.97
CA ARG A 80 -12.39 1.86 -9.52
C ARG A 80 -13.35 0.72 -9.83
N ARG A 81 -12.83 -0.46 -10.19
CA ARG A 81 -13.60 -1.66 -10.52
C ARG A 81 -14.16 -2.38 -9.29
N LEU A 82 -13.63 -2.08 -8.10
CA LEU A 82 -14.12 -2.66 -6.85
C LEU A 82 -15.57 -2.23 -6.59
N SER A 83 -16.32 -3.10 -5.94
CA SER A 83 -17.61 -2.72 -5.36
C SER A 83 -17.42 -1.63 -4.30
N ASN A 84 -18.50 -0.91 -3.95
CA ASN A 84 -18.41 0.13 -2.92
C ASN A 84 -18.00 -0.45 -1.55
N THR A 85 -18.37 -1.69 -1.25
CA THR A 85 -18.00 -2.36 0.00
C THR A 85 -16.52 -2.76 0.03
N GLU A 86 -16.00 -3.30 -1.07
CA GLU A 86 -14.58 -3.64 -1.21
C GLU A 86 -13.72 -2.37 -1.17
N PHE A 87 -14.12 -1.32 -1.89
CA PHE A 87 -13.40 -0.04 -1.87
C PHE A 87 -13.42 0.59 -0.46
N ALA A 88 -14.56 0.53 0.24
CA ALA A 88 -14.64 0.99 1.63
C ALA A 88 -13.70 0.20 2.56
N ALA A 89 -13.59 -1.12 2.40
CA ALA A 89 -12.68 -1.94 3.19
C ALA A 89 -11.20 -1.56 2.97
N GLU A 90 -10.79 -1.36 1.71
CA GLU A 90 -9.45 -0.87 1.34
C GLU A 90 -9.15 0.52 1.92
N LEU A 91 -10.14 1.42 1.88
CA LEU A 91 -10.04 2.75 2.48
C LEU A 91 -9.84 2.68 3.99
N VAL A 92 -10.57 1.81 4.69
CA VAL A 92 -10.41 1.64 6.15
C VAL A 92 -8.98 1.24 6.48
N GLU A 93 -8.38 0.29 5.76
CA GLU A 93 -7.00 -0.12 6.03
C GLU A 93 -5.99 1.01 5.79
N THR A 94 -6.19 1.77 4.72
CA THR A 94 -5.36 2.95 4.41
C THR A 94 -5.47 4.00 5.51
N LEU A 95 -6.69 4.30 5.96
CA LEU A 95 -6.94 5.26 7.03
C LEU A 95 -6.41 4.79 8.38
N LEU A 96 -6.54 3.50 8.70
CA LEU A 96 -5.96 2.91 9.92
C LEU A 96 -4.44 3.09 9.95
N LEU A 97 -3.76 2.84 8.82
CA LEU A 97 -2.32 3.04 8.71
C LEU A 97 -1.93 4.51 8.78
N ALA A 98 -2.65 5.40 8.08
CA ALA A 98 -2.37 6.83 8.14
C ALA A 98 -2.50 7.37 9.57
N GLU A 99 -3.55 6.96 10.28
CA GLU A 99 -3.79 7.43 11.63
C GLU A 99 -2.81 6.84 12.65
N ALA A 100 -2.42 5.58 12.47
CA ALA A 100 -1.29 5.00 13.17
C ALA A 100 0.00 5.79 12.93
N GLY A 101 0.25 6.24 11.69
CA GLY A 101 1.38 7.11 11.35
C GLY A 101 1.37 8.42 12.12
N ARG A 102 0.19 9.05 12.28
CA ARG A 102 0.04 10.27 13.11
C ARG A 102 0.36 10.00 14.59
N GLN A 103 -0.09 8.86 15.12
CA GLN A 103 0.24 8.45 16.50
C GLN A 103 1.75 8.22 16.69
N LEU A 104 2.41 7.67 15.68
CA LEU A 104 3.86 7.48 15.62
C LEU A 104 4.65 8.76 15.30
N ARG A 105 3.96 9.88 15.05
CA ARG A 105 4.53 11.17 14.66
C ARG A 105 5.31 11.16 13.34
N LEU A 106 4.99 10.22 12.44
CA LEU A 106 5.62 10.15 11.11
C LEU A 106 5.29 11.38 10.25
N ASP A 107 4.17 12.04 10.54
CA ASP A 107 3.75 13.31 9.95
C ASP A 107 4.68 14.49 10.30
N ARG A 108 5.55 14.33 11.30
CA ARG A 108 6.54 15.31 11.73
C ARG A 108 7.97 14.98 11.29
N GLU A 109 8.19 13.86 10.60
CA GLU A 109 9.50 13.50 10.09
C GLU A 109 9.86 14.31 8.83
N GLU A 110 11.15 14.60 8.64
CA GLU A 110 11.64 15.39 7.50
C GLU A 110 11.27 14.79 6.15
N GLU A 111 11.20 13.45 6.05
CA GLU A 111 10.77 12.77 4.83
C GLU A 111 9.33 13.17 4.43
N PHE A 112 8.39 13.12 5.37
CA PHE A 112 7.00 13.47 5.13
C PHE A 112 6.81 14.98 4.91
N ILE A 113 7.53 15.82 5.67
CA ILE A 113 7.48 17.28 5.51
C ILE A 113 7.92 17.68 4.11
N ARG A 114 9.05 17.14 3.61
CA ARG A 114 9.54 17.42 2.26
C ARG A 114 8.56 16.97 1.18
N LEU A 115 7.94 15.82 1.36
CA LEU A 115 6.93 15.30 0.43
C LEU A 115 5.69 16.21 0.38
N ARG A 116 5.22 16.69 1.53
CA ARG A 116 4.11 17.66 1.60
C ARG A 116 4.46 18.97 0.90
N GLU A 117 5.65 19.51 1.15
CA GLU A 117 6.11 20.76 0.53
C GLU A 117 6.28 20.62 -0.98
N ALA A 118 6.87 19.52 -1.45
CA ALA A 118 6.97 19.23 -2.88
C ALA A 118 5.59 19.12 -3.53
N PHE A 119 4.64 18.51 -2.84
CA PHE A 119 3.26 18.41 -3.31
C PHE A 119 2.57 19.78 -3.38
N ASP A 120 2.71 20.61 -2.35
CA ASP A 120 2.13 21.94 -2.30
C ASP A 120 2.71 22.86 -3.38
N GLN A 121 4.03 22.77 -3.61
CA GLN A 121 4.69 23.45 -4.72
C GLN A 121 4.14 22.98 -6.06
N ALA A 122 3.82 21.68 -6.19
CA ALA A 122 3.30 21.14 -7.43
C ALA A 122 1.89 21.61 -7.77
N LEU A 123 1.02 21.71 -6.77
CA LEU A 123 -0.28 22.33 -6.94
C LEU A 123 -0.16 23.82 -7.33
N ALA A 124 0.85 24.53 -6.82
CA ALA A 124 1.03 25.96 -7.08
C ALA A 124 1.60 26.28 -8.47
N SER A 125 2.46 25.42 -9.02
CA SER A 125 3.14 25.63 -10.31
C SER A 125 2.32 25.25 -11.54
N GLY A 126 1.16 24.62 -11.37
CA GLY A 126 0.40 24.03 -12.49
C GLY A 126 1.09 22.79 -13.09
N PRO A 127 0.55 22.25 -14.20
CA PRO A 127 0.88 20.90 -14.72
C PRO A 127 2.30 20.71 -15.30
N GLU A 128 3.21 21.68 -15.16
CA GLU A 128 4.57 21.65 -15.72
C GLU A 128 5.67 21.14 -14.77
N LEU A 129 5.35 20.55 -13.62
CA LEU A 129 6.35 19.72 -12.94
C LEU A 129 6.48 18.39 -13.65
N PRO A 130 7.70 17.82 -13.75
CA PRO A 130 7.88 16.46 -14.21
C PRO A 130 7.23 15.53 -13.17
N VAL A 131 5.95 15.20 -13.39
CA VAL A 131 5.20 14.17 -12.66
C VAL A 131 5.96 12.83 -12.70
N ALA A 132 6.91 12.67 -13.62
CA ALA A 132 7.86 11.56 -13.65
C ALA A 132 8.72 11.45 -12.37
N ASP A 133 9.19 12.54 -11.76
CA ASP A 133 10.06 12.49 -10.56
C ASP A 133 9.28 12.21 -9.27
N LEU A 134 8.01 12.66 -9.19
CA LEU A 134 7.11 12.36 -8.06
C LEU A 134 6.38 11.01 -8.20
N ALA A 135 6.10 10.55 -9.43
CA ALA A 135 5.56 9.21 -9.69
C ALA A 135 6.61 8.11 -9.56
N ALA A 136 7.91 8.43 -9.73
CA ALA A 136 9.01 7.52 -9.42
C ALA A 136 9.11 7.23 -7.91
N THR A 137 8.57 8.11 -7.06
CA THR A 137 8.54 7.96 -5.60
C THR A 137 7.27 7.26 -5.10
N SER A 138 6.14 7.34 -5.82
CA SER A 138 4.88 6.67 -5.45
C SER A 138 4.04 6.23 -6.68
N PRO A 139 4.01 4.92 -7.04
CA PRO A 139 3.42 4.44 -8.29
C PRO A 139 1.87 4.41 -8.36
N GLY A 140 1.17 4.75 -7.28
CA GLY A 140 -0.25 4.43 -7.13
C GLY A 140 -1.22 5.43 -7.76
N THR A 141 -1.08 6.72 -7.49
CA THR A 141 -2.23 7.65 -7.50
C THR A 141 -2.24 8.61 -8.70
N TRP A 142 -1.08 8.95 -9.27
CA TRP A 142 -0.96 10.06 -10.23
C TRP A 142 -1.20 9.71 -11.70
N THR A 143 -1.35 8.44 -12.06
CA THR A 143 -1.71 8.02 -13.42
C THR A 143 -3.16 8.39 -13.79
N ALA A 144 -4.04 8.55 -12.80
CA ALA A 144 -5.45 8.91 -13.03
C ALA A 144 -5.66 10.39 -13.36
N LEU A 145 -5.00 11.33 -12.65
CA LEU A 145 -5.19 12.78 -12.84
C LEU A 145 -4.67 13.29 -14.20
N ARG A 146 -3.57 12.69 -14.69
CA ARG A 146 -2.98 12.98 -16.01
C ARG A 146 -3.98 12.74 -17.16
N SER A 147 -4.92 11.82 -16.96
CA SER A 147 -5.89 11.40 -17.97
C SER A 147 -7.11 12.32 -18.04
N SER A 148 -7.48 12.99 -16.95
CA SER A 148 -8.63 13.90 -16.91
C SER A 148 -8.32 15.29 -17.46
N GLU A 149 -7.09 15.78 -17.36
CA GLU A 149 -6.69 17.09 -17.93
C GLU A 149 -6.47 17.03 -19.45
N SER A 150 -6.02 15.89 -19.97
CA SER A 150 -5.80 15.68 -21.41
C SER A 150 -7.09 15.74 -22.24
N ALA A 151 -8.26 15.61 -21.61
CA ALA A 151 -9.57 15.67 -22.27
C ALA A 151 -10.12 17.11 -22.44
N VAL A 152 -9.49 18.12 -21.83
CA VAL A 152 -9.97 19.52 -21.85
C VAL A 152 -9.23 20.38 -22.90
N ALA A 153 -8.16 19.89 -23.52
CA ALA A 153 -7.41 20.60 -24.56
C ALA A 153 -7.76 20.11 -25.97
N GLY A 154 -8.94 20.48 -26.48
CA GLY A 154 -9.29 20.39 -27.91
C GLY A 154 -9.32 21.80 -28.54
N PRO A 155 -8.79 22.01 -29.77
CA PRO A 155 -8.68 23.35 -30.33
C PRO A 155 -10.03 23.83 -30.89
N GLU A 156 -10.55 24.94 -30.37
CA GLU A 156 -11.59 25.70 -31.04
C GLU A 156 -11.03 26.35 -32.32
N ARG A 157 -11.67 26.06 -33.47
CA ARG A 157 -11.80 27.00 -34.59
C ARG A 157 -12.80 26.48 -35.62
N SER A 158 -13.93 27.19 -35.78
CA SER A 158 -14.68 27.25 -37.05
C SER A 158 -15.69 28.39 -36.99
N THR A 159 -15.50 29.34 -37.90
CA THR A 159 -16.20 30.62 -38.09
C THR A 159 -17.45 30.51 -38.98
N GLY A 160 -18.47 31.33 -38.72
CA GLY A 160 -19.45 31.81 -39.73
C GLY A 160 -20.92 31.86 -39.27
N PRO A 161 -21.81 32.64 -39.93
CA PRO A 161 -22.06 34.04 -39.59
C PRO A 161 -23.48 34.34 -39.05
N ALA A 162 -23.67 35.58 -38.58
CA ALA A 162 -24.82 36.11 -37.84
C ALA A 162 -26.08 36.45 -38.66
N ALA A 163 -27.28 36.28 -38.06
CA ALA A 163 -28.53 37.08 -38.26
C ALA A 163 -29.58 36.74 -37.14
N PRO A 164 -30.70 37.49 -36.95
CA PRO A 164 -30.99 38.38 -35.80
C PRO A 164 -32.08 37.84 -34.82
N PRO A 165 -32.42 38.56 -33.72
CA PRO A 165 -33.16 37.97 -32.59
C PRO A 165 -34.68 38.11 -32.72
N ALA A 166 -35.41 37.05 -32.35
CA ALA A 166 -36.84 37.11 -32.11
C ALA A 166 -37.13 36.40 -30.78
N GLY A 167 -37.84 37.10 -29.89
CA GLY A 167 -38.09 36.70 -28.51
C GLY A 167 -39.05 35.52 -28.36
N GLY A 168 -38.94 34.87 -27.21
CA GLY A 168 -39.85 33.85 -26.73
C GLY A 168 -39.36 33.29 -25.40
N TRP A 169 -39.89 33.80 -24.29
CA TRP A 169 -39.70 33.20 -22.98
C TRP A 169 -40.29 31.79 -23.01
N SER A 170 -39.41 30.79 -23.02
CA SER A 170 -39.77 29.38 -22.94
C SER A 170 -39.33 28.88 -21.57
N GLU A 171 -40.27 28.60 -20.69
CA GLU A 171 -40.06 27.89 -19.42
C GLU A 171 -39.21 26.64 -19.66
N HIS A 172 -37.95 26.69 -19.22
CA HIS A 172 -37.11 25.51 -19.16
C HIS A 172 -37.40 24.81 -17.82
N ARG A 173 -38.14 23.69 -17.90
CA ARG A 173 -37.94 22.58 -16.96
C ARG A 173 -36.43 22.33 -16.84
N PRO A 174 -35.86 22.14 -15.65
CA PRO A 174 -34.51 21.61 -15.57
C PRO A 174 -34.55 20.22 -16.19
N SER A 175 -33.94 20.13 -17.37
CA SER A 175 -33.58 18.89 -18.02
C SER A 175 -32.62 18.14 -17.09
N ASP A 176 -32.92 16.88 -16.80
CA ASP A 176 -31.99 15.89 -16.27
C ASP A 176 -30.89 15.61 -17.31
N ALA A 177 -30.14 16.66 -17.67
CA ALA A 177 -28.94 16.58 -18.46
C ALA A 177 -27.81 16.19 -17.52
N ALA A 178 -27.42 14.92 -17.61
CA ALA A 178 -26.25 14.31 -17.02
C ALA A 178 -25.15 15.33 -16.69
N ALA A 179 -25.04 15.67 -15.40
CA ALA A 179 -23.85 16.30 -14.87
C ALA A 179 -22.68 15.37 -15.19
N GLY A 180 -21.76 15.81 -16.04
CA GLY A 180 -20.45 15.16 -16.16
C GLY A 180 -19.79 15.07 -14.79
N PRO A 181 -18.80 14.17 -14.58
CA PRO A 181 -18.19 13.99 -13.27
C PRO A 181 -17.64 15.34 -12.78
N ALA A 182 -18.17 15.83 -11.67
CA ALA A 182 -17.71 17.07 -11.06
C ALA A 182 -16.24 16.91 -10.69
N THR A 183 -15.37 17.82 -11.16
CA THR A 183 -13.96 17.82 -10.80
C THR A 183 -13.82 17.87 -9.27
N PRO A 184 -13.05 16.97 -8.65
CA PRO A 184 -12.93 16.94 -7.21
C PRO A 184 -12.22 18.19 -6.69
N PRO A 185 -12.57 18.69 -5.50
CA PRO A 185 -11.89 19.83 -4.89
C PRO A 185 -10.39 19.54 -4.70
N THR A 186 -9.53 20.53 -4.97
CA THR A 186 -8.07 20.42 -4.78
C THR A 186 -7.70 19.98 -3.36
N ASP A 187 -8.47 20.42 -2.35
CA ASP A 187 -8.28 20.04 -0.95
C ASP A 187 -8.48 18.55 -0.71
N LEU A 188 -9.42 17.91 -1.42
CA LEU A 188 -9.66 16.47 -1.31
C LEU A 188 -8.51 15.66 -1.91
N ILE A 189 -8.02 16.08 -3.08
CA ILE A 189 -6.85 15.46 -3.73
C ILE A 189 -5.63 15.54 -2.81
N ARG A 190 -5.39 16.73 -2.25
CA ARG A 190 -4.30 16.96 -1.29
C ARG A 190 -4.43 16.09 -0.05
N ALA A 191 -5.60 16.09 0.58
CA ALA A 191 -5.84 15.31 1.80
C ALA A 191 -5.63 13.81 1.54
N TRP A 192 -6.14 13.31 0.42
CA TRP A 192 -5.99 11.91 0.04
C TRP A 192 -4.53 11.52 -0.19
N PHE A 193 -3.78 12.33 -0.94
CA PHE A 193 -2.36 12.11 -1.17
C PHE A 193 -1.57 11.98 0.14
N LEU A 194 -1.78 12.92 1.07
CA LEU A 194 -1.09 12.90 2.37
C LEU A 194 -1.48 11.69 3.22
N ILE A 195 -2.73 11.23 3.13
CA ILE A 195 -3.20 10.02 3.80
C ILE A 195 -2.49 8.78 3.24
N GLU A 196 -2.47 8.61 1.91
CA GLU A 196 -1.80 7.46 1.27
C GLU A 196 -0.31 7.42 1.61
N GLU A 197 0.36 8.56 1.56
CA GLU A 197 1.80 8.63 1.84
C GLU A 197 2.11 8.35 3.31
N LEU A 198 1.30 8.87 4.22
CA LEU A 198 1.47 8.55 5.63
C LEU A 198 1.21 7.06 5.92
N ALA A 199 0.21 6.46 5.25
CA ALA A 199 -0.07 5.03 5.33
C ALA A 199 1.10 4.19 4.78
N ARG A 200 1.71 4.60 3.66
CA ARG A 200 2.89 3.97 3.07
C ARG A 200 4.09 4.02 4.02
N LEU A 201 4.39 5.19 4.58
CA LEU A 201 5.48 5.36 5.55
C LEU A 201 5.27 4.50 6.79
N THR A 202 4.03 4.45 7.30
CA THR A 202 3.69 3.60 8.45
C THR A 202 3.91 2.12 8.14
N ARG A 203 3.45 1.65 6.97
CA ARG A 203 3.67 0.27 6.52
C ARG A 203 5.17 -0.04 6.42
N ALA A 204 5.96 0.86 5.85
CA ALA A 204 7.41 0.72 5.75
C ALA A 204 8.08 0.64 7.14
N ARG A 205 7.75 1.57 8.05
CA ARG A 205 8.28 1.60 9.42
C ARG A 205 7.98 0.32 10.19
N VAL A 206 6.76 -0.19 10.10
CA VAL A 206 6.34 -1.44 10.75
C VAL A 206 7.08 -2.65 10.16
N ALA A 207 7.23 -2.70 8.83
CA ALA A 207 7.97 -3.76 8.17
C ALA A 207 9.46 -3.74 8.54
N ASP A 208 10.08 -2.55 8.58
CA ASP A 208 11.50 -2.37 8.92
C ASP A 208 11.78 -2.71 10.37
N ALA A 209 10.89 -2.35 11.30
CA ALA A 209 11.01 -2.71 12.71
C ALA A 209 10.98 -4.24 12.95
N ALA A 210 10.40 -5.02 12.03
CA ALA A 210 10.35 -6.47 12.10
C ALA A 210 11.54 -7.16 11.40
N ALA A 211 12.33 -6.43 10.61
CA ALA A 211 13.50 -6.99 9.96
C ALA A 211 14.64 -7.20 10.99
N PRO A 212 15.32 -8.37 10.99
CA PRO A 212 16.51 -8.53 11.81
C PRO A 212 17.60 -7.52 11.38
N PRO A 213 18.45 -7.04 12.31
CA PRO A 213 19.48 -6.07 12.00
C PRO A 213 20.41 -6.58 10.90
N ALA A 214 20.80 -5.68 9.99
CA ALA A 214 21.74 -6.01 8.92
C ALA A 214 23.04 -6.58 9.52
N GLY A 215 23.34 -7.85 9.22
CA GLY A 215 24.54 -8.55 9.70
C GLY A 215 24.27 -9.81 10.54
N SER A 216 23.05 -10.04 11.02
CA SER A 216 22.67 -11.32 11.65
C SER A 216 22.22 -12.34 10.60
N GLU A 217 23.07 -12.59 9.60
CA GLU A 217 22.93 -13.79 8.76
C GLU A 217 23.22 -15.00 9.66
N PRO A 218 22.45 -16.10 9.59
CA PRO A 218 22.75 -17.30 10.37
C PRO A 218 24.20 -17.70 10.05
N GLY A 219 25.02 -17.72 11.11
CA GLY A 219 26.42 -18.10 11.02
C GLY A 219 26.56 -19.42 10.30
N GLU A 220 27.63 -19.51 9.52
CA GLU A 220 28.03 -20.68 8.75
C GLU A 220 28.25 -21.85 9.71
N GLU A 221 27.15 -22.55 10.02
CA GLU A 221 27.15 -23.74 10.86
C GLU A 221 27.83 -24.83 10.03
N THR A 222 29.10 -25.05 10.36
CA THR A 222 29.98 -25.99 9.70
C THR A 222 29.56 -27.40 10.12
N ASP A 223 28.59 -27.97 9.42
CA ASP A 223 28.15 -29.36 9.62
C ASP A 223 29.15 -30.31 8.90
N PRO A 224 29.69 -31.36 9.56
CA PRO A 224 30.79 -32.19 9.06
C PRO A 224 30.33 -33.28 8.09
N GLY A 225 29.53 -32.91 7.09
CA GLY A 225 28.97 -33.80 6.05
C GLY A 225 29.79 -33.85 4.75
N GLU A 226 31.10 -33.60 4.80
CA GLU A 226 31.96 -33.33 3.63
C GLU A 226 32.14 -34.53 2.67
N ASN A 227 31.62 -35.73 2.98
CA ASN A 227 31.92 -36.96 2.23
C ASN A 227 30.72 -37.69 1.58
N ALA A 228 29.54 -37.08 1.50
CA ALA A 228 28.44 -37.69 0.74
C ALA A 228 28.60 -37.42 -0.77
N ALA A 229 28.62 -38.48 -1.59
CA ALA A 229 28.61 -38.34 -3.05
C ALA A 229 27.41 -37.49 -3.51
N PRO A 230 27.59 -36.56 -4.46
CA PRO A 230 26.53 -35.65 -4.86
C PRO A 230 25.36 -36.41 -5.49
N THR A 231 24.15 -36.26 -4.94
CA THR A 231 22.93 -36.92 -5.47
C THR A 231 22.41 -36.25 -6.75
N ARG A 232 22.83 -35.01 -7.01
CA ARG A 232 22.47 -34.21 -8.19
C ARG A 232 23.59 -33.22 -8.53
N LEU A 233 23.71 -32.84 -9.79
CA LEU A 233 24.67 -31.86 -10.30
C LEU A 233 23.94 -30.76 -11.07
N HIS A 234 24.35 -29.51 -10.88
CA HIS A 234 23.84 -28.43 -11.73
C HIS A 234 24.71 -28.35 -12.98
N LEU A 235 24.13 -28.55 -14.16
CA LEU A 235 24.89 -28.72 -15.39
C LEU A 235 24.63 -27.60 -16.38
N GLN A 236 25.61 -27.34 -17.25
CA GLN A 236 25.44 -26.54 -18.45
C GLN A 236 25.89 -27.34 -19.68
N THR A 237 25.30 -27.05 -20.84
CA THR A 237 25.57 -27.74 -22.11
C THR A 237 26.00 -26.81 -23.22
N ILE A 238 26.91 -27.30 -24.07
CA ILE A 238 27.21 -26.77 -25.40
C ILE A 238 27.07 -27.93 -26.39
N VAL A 239 26.30 -27.74 -27.45
CA VAL A 239 26.17 -28.73 -28.54
C VAL A 239 26.88 -28.20 -29.77
N VAL A 240 27.77 -28.98 -30.36
CA VAL A 240 28.53 -28.61 -31.56
C VAL A 240 28.33 -29.63 -32.68
N GLY A 241 28.60 -29.24 -33.92
CA GLY A 241 28.31 -30.10 -35.08
C GLY A 241 29.25 -31.30 -35.24
N ASP A 242 30.47 -31.25 -34.71
CA ASP A 242 31.51 -32.24 -34.97
C ASP A 242 32.57 -32.30 -33.84
N GLU A 243 33.35 -33.39 -33.81
CA GLU A 243 34.38 -33.63 -32.80
C GLU A 243 35.57 -32.66 -32.85
N ALA A 244 35.88 -32.07 -34.01
CA ALA A 244 36.98 -31.11 -34.10
C ALA A 244 36.60 -29.80 -33.39
N THR A 245 35.39 -29.31 -33.63
CA THR A 245 34.82 -28.17 -32.91
C THR A 245 34.69 -28.46 -31.40
N ALA A 246 34.29 -29.69 -31.03
CA ALA A 246 34.20 -30.07 -29.62
C ALA A 246 35.56 -29.98 -28.90
N ARG A 247 36.62 -30.47 -29.56
CA ARG A 247 38.00 -30.37 -29.05
C ARG A 247 38.47 -28.92 -28.94
N GLU A 248 38.12 -28.07 -29.89
CA GLU A 248 38.44 -26.64 -29.86
C GLU A 248 37.78 -25.94 -28.67
N VAL A 249 36.47 -26.17 -28.46
CA VAL A 249 35.72 -25.59 -27.35
C VAL A 249 36.29 -26.03 -25.99
N LEU A 250 36.67 -27.31 -25.85
CA LEU A 250 37.33 -27.82 -24.65
C LEU A 250 38.72 -27.19 -24.43
N ALA A 251 39.51 -27.01 -25.48
CA ALA A 251 40.82 -26.36 -25.40
C ALA A 251 40.69 -24.89 -24.96
N GLN A 252 39.71 -24.16 -25.50
CA GLN A 252 39.44 -22.78 -25.09
C GLN A 252 38.92 -22.69 -23.63
N ALA A 253 38.06 -23.61 -23.22
CA ALA A 253 37.61 -23.70 -21.83
C ALA A 253 38.79 -23.97 -20.88
N ALA A 254 39.69 -24.88 -21.24
CA ALA A 254 40.91 -25.18 -20.48
C ALA A 254 41.87 -23.97 -20.44
N ALA A 255 41.89 -23.13 -21.47
CA ALA A 255 42.62 -21.87 -21.51
C ALA A 255 41.96 -20.74 -20.70
N GLY A 256 40.81 -20.97 -20.07
CA GLY A 256 40.12 -20.02 -19.19
C GLY A 256 39.08 -19.14 -19.87
N VAL A 257 38.70 -19.42 -21.13
CA VAL A 257 37.61 -18.68 -21.79
C VAL A 257 36.29 -18.92 -21.04
N PRO A 258 35.55 -17.86 -20.65
CA PRO A 258 34.31 -18.02 -19.91
C PRO A 258 33.25 -18.82 -20.69
N PHE A 259 32.58 -19.76 -20.01
CA PHE A 259 31.52 -20.59 -20.62
C PHE A 259 30.45 -19.79 -21.37
N PRO A 260 29.95 -18.62 -20.89
CA PRO A 260 28.96 -17.84 -21.64
C PRO A 260 29.45 -17.40 -23.02
N VAL A 261 30.74 -17.14 -23.18
CA VAL A 261 31.36 -16.79 -24.48
C VAL A 261 31.35 -18.01 -25.39
N LEU A 262 31.82 -19.16 -24.88
CA LEU A 262 31.83 -20.41 -25.64
C LEU A 262 30.43 -20.85 -26.06
N ASN A 263 29.45 -20.75 -25.16
CA ASN A 263 28.07 -21.09 -25.45
C ASN A 263 27.48 -20.16 -26.51
N ALA A 264 27.73 -18.85 -26.44
CA ALA A 264 27.26 -17.90 -27.44
C ALA A 264 27.91 -18.13 -28.82
N SER A 265 29.19 -18.53 -28.86
CA SER A 265 29.94 -18.69 -30.10
C SER A 265 29.70 -20.04 -30.80
N TYR A 266 29.52 -21.12 -30.06
CA TYR A 266 29.55 -22.48 -30.62
C TYR A 266 28.26 -23.28 -30.41
N SER A 267 27.44 -22.94 -29.41
CA SER A 267 26.34 -23.81 -28.99
C SER A 267 25.18 -23.80 -29.98
N ARG A 268 24.81 -24.99 -30.42
CA ARG A 268 23.61 -25.28 -31.22
C ARG A 268 22.48 -25.85 -30.36
N SER A 269 22.66 -25.89 -29.03
CA SER A 269 21.68 -26.43 -28.09
C SER A 269 20.42 -25.57 -28.03
N LEU A 270 19.27 -26.19 -27.80
CA LEU A 270 18.02 -25.48 -27.45
C LEU A 270 18.16 -24.64 -26.17
N TYR A 271 19.10 -24.98 -25.29
CA TYR A 271 19.37 -24.23 -24.06
C TYR A 271 20.35 -23.06 -24.26
N ALA A 272 20.94 -22.89 -25.46
CA ALA A 272 21.90 -21.81 -25.72
C ALA A 272 21.36 -20.40 -25.34
N PRO A 273 20.09 -20.03 -25.61
CA PRO A 273 19.55 -18.71 -25.24
C PRO A 273 19.46 -18.47 -23.73
N VAL A 274 19.34 -19.53 -22.92
CA VAL A 274 19.33 -19.46 -21.44
C VAL A 274 20.71 -19.78 -20.85
N GLY A 275 21.77 -19.53 -21.63
CA GLY A 275 23.16 -19.71 -21.18
C GLY A 275 23.59 -21.17 -21.08
N GLY A 276 22.96 -22.05 -21.86
CA GLY A 276 23.23 -23.49 -21.86
C GLY A 276 22.77 -24.19 -20.57
N ASP A 277 21.93 -23.56 -19.75
CA ASP A 277 21.60 -24.05 -18.42
C ASP A 277 20.62 -25.24 -18.46
N LEU A 278 21.05 -26.39 -17.96
CA LEU A 278 20.22 -27.61 -17.84
C LEU A 278 19.55 -27.76 -16.46
N GLY A 279 19.90 -26.89 -15.51
CA GLY A 279 19.47 -27.01 -14.12
C GLY A 279 20.10 -28.19 -13.38
N TRP A 280 19.43 -28.64 -12.32
CA TRP A 280 19.84 -29.77 -11.50
C TRP A 280 19.45 -31.09 -12.16
N LYS A 281 20.43 -31.97 -12.38
CA LYS A 281 20.27 -33.32 -12.96
C LYS A 281 20.72 -34.39 -11.98
N THR A 282 19.97 -35.48 -11.93
CA THR A 282 20.27 -36.71 -11.20
C THR A 282 20.83 -37.78 -12.15
N ALA A 283 21.31 -38.90 -11.60
CA ALA A 283 21.81 -40.01 -12.42
C ALA A 283 20.77 -40.59 -13.39
N GLY A 284 19.48 -40.54 -13.04
CA GLY A 284 18.38 -40.99 -13.91
C GLY A 284 18.05 -40.04 -15.05
N ASP A 285 18.51 -38.79 -15.00
CA ASP A 285 18.26 -37.79 -16.05
C ASP A 285 19.32 -37.83 -17.17
N LEU A 286 20.36 -38.65 -17.02
CA LEU A 286 21.52 -38.70 -17.91
C LEU A 286 21.73 -40.12 -18.47
N PRO A 287 22.42 -40.25 -19.62
CA PRO A 287 22.89 -41.54 -20.10
C PRO A 287 23.65 -42.34 -19.02
N PRO A 288 23.55 -43.69 -19.03
CA PRO A 288 24.22 -44.53 -18.03
C PRO A 288 25.72 -44.24 -17.92
N GLY A 289 26.22 -44.11 -16.69
CA GLY A 289 27.65 -43.87 -16.39
C GLY A 289 28.13 -42.42 -16.57
N LEU A 290 27.35 -41.55 -17.23
CA LEU A 290 27.74 -40.16 -17.44
C LEU A 290 27.74 -39.37 -16.13
N PHE A 291 26.76 -39.62 -15.25
CA PHE A 291 26.67 -38.91 -13.97
C PHE A 291 27.91 -39.13 -13.11
N ASP A 292 28.40 -40.37 -13.00
CA ASP A 292 29.60 -40.69 -12.21
C ASP A 292 30.85 -40.00 -12.79
N THR A 293 30.94 -39.95 -14.12
CA THR A 293 32.01 -39.23 -14.83
C THR A 293 31.97 -37.74 -14.49
N LEU A 294 30.79 -37.11 -14.56
CA LEU A 294 30.62 -35.69 -14.22
C LEU A 294 30.81 -35.42 -12.71
N ALA A 295 30.42 -36.35 -11.84
CA ALA A 295 30.59 -36.25 -10.39
C ALA A 295 32.07 -36.29 -9.98
N ALA A 296 32.92 -36.97 -10.77
CA ALA A 296 34.37 -36.99 -10.57
C ALA A 296 35.07 -35.70 -11.06
N LEU A 297 34.44 -34.89 -11.91
CA LEU A 297 35.04 -33.68 -12.45
C LEU A 297 34.96 -32.49 -11.48
N PRO A 298 36.01 -31.64 -11.41
CA PRO A 298 35.94 -30.39 -10.65
C PRO A 298 34.81 -29.48 -11.12
N VAL A 299 34.26 -28.68 -10.19
CA VAL A 299 33.28 -27.65 -10.54
C VAL A 299 33.94 -26.64 -11.48
N GLY A 300 33.23 -26.30 -12.55
CA GLY A 300 33.69 -25.44 -13.62
C GLY A 300 34.33 -26.19 -14.80
N SER A 301 34.73 -27.45 -14.62
CA SER A 301 35.29 -28.28 -15.70
C SER A 301 34.22 -28.76 -16.68
N MET A 302 34.63 -28.95 -17.92
CA MET A 302 33.79 -29.38 -19.04
C MET A 302 34.38 -30.63 -19.70
N THR A 303 33.51 -31.54 -20.16
CA THR A 303 33.90 -32.77 -20.86
C THR A 303 32.94 -33.07 -22.01
N VAL A 304 33.37 -33.96 -22.92
CA VAL A 304 32.44 -34.61 -23.86
C VAL A 304 31.53 -35.55 -23.08
N ALA A 305 30.23 -35.45 -23.32
CA ALA A 305 29.21 -36.26 -22.67
C ALA A 305 28.77 -37.43 -23.55
N TYR A 306 28.20 -37.11 -24.72
CA TYR A 306 27.75 -38.10 -25.71
C TYR A 306 27.58 -37.44 -27.08
N THR A 307 27.42 -38.26 -28.11
CA THR A 307 27.17 -37.83 -29.48
C THR A 307 25.85 -38.43 -29.96
N ASP A 308 25.00 -37.61 -30.57
CA ASP A 308 23.75 -38.03 -31.18
C ASP A 308 23.53 -37.34 -32.55
N ALA A 309 22.31 -37.39 -33.06
CA ALA A 309 21.96 -36.78 -34.35
C ALA A 309 22.04 -35.24 -34.35
N GLU A 310 21.95 -34.60 -33.18
CA GLU A 310 22.07 -33.13 -33.03
C GLU A 310 23.53 -32.68 -33.01
N GLY A 311 24.45 -33.58 -32.62
CA GLY A 311 25.89 -33.38 -32.67
C GLY A 311 26.61 -33.92 -31.44
N VAL A 312 27.72 -33.27 -31.08
CA VAL A 312 28.53 -33.61 -29.91
C VAL A 312 28.11 -32.74 -28.74
N HIS A 313 27.67 -33.37 -27.64
CA HIS A 313 27.23 -32.71 -26.42
C HIS A 313 28.41 -32.56 -25.46
N LEU A 314 28.73 -31.33 -25.09
CA LEU A 314 29.71 -30.98 -24.07
C LEU A 314 28.97 -30.57 -22.80
N LEU A 315 29.32 -31.15 -21.65
CA LEU A 315 28.72 -30.81 -20.37
C LEU A 315 29.73 -30.22 -19.42
N ARG A 316 29.33 -29.15 -18.72
CA ARG A 316 30.08 -28.48 -17.67
C ARG A 316 29.37 -28.61 -16.34
N VAL A 317 30.12 -28.94 -15.28
CA VAL A 317 29.60 -28.93 -13.91
C VAL A 317 29.58 -27.50 -13.40
N LYS A 318 28.40 -26.89 -13.25
CA LYS A 318 28.24 -25.50 -12.78
C LYS A 318 28.34 -25.40 -11.25
N SER A 319 27.69 -26.30 -10.54
CA SER A 319 27.75 -26.38 -9.08
C SER A 319 27.31 -27.74 -8.55
N ARG A 320 27.70 -28.05 -7.32
CA ARG A 320 27.20 -29.18 -6.54
C ARG A 320 26.28 -28.65 -5.43
N PRO A 321 25.42 -29.50 -4.83
CA PRO A 321 24.53 -29.07 -3.76
C PRO A 321 25.29 -28.42 -2.60
N ALA A 322 26.53 -28.86 -2.34
CA ALA A 322 27.39 -28.28 -1.32
C ALA A 322 27.80 -26.83 -1.63
N ASP A 323 28.12 -26.53 -2.90
CA ASP A 323 28.59 -25.22 -3.34
C ASP A 323 27.46 -24.18 -3.44
N ASP A 324 26.22 -24.63 -3.68
CA ASP A 324 25.05 -23.75 -3.74
C ASP A 324 24.42 -23.47 -2.36
N ARG A 325 24.89 -24.12 -1.27
CA ARG A 325 24.32 -23.89 0.08
C ARG A 325 24.35 -22.42 0.50
N PRO A 326 25.44 -21.65 0.33
CA PRO A 326 25.44 -20.24 0.71
C PRO A 326 24.44 -19.41 -0.11
N GLY A 327 24.26 -19.73 -1.40
CA GLY A 327 23.27 -19.09 -2.26
C GLY A 327 21.83 -19.44 -1.88
N ALA A 328 21.56 -20.72 -1.60
CA ALA A 328 20.27 -21.20 -1.15
C ALA A 328 19.89 -20.63 0.23
N ALA A 329 20.82 -20.59 1.18
CA ALA A 329 20.63 -19.99 2.50
C ALA A 329 20.31 -18.50 2.40
N ARG A 330 21.05 -17.73 1.58
CA ARG A 330 20.74 -16.30 1.33
C ARG A 330 19.35 -16.09 0.73
N ARG A 331 18.94 -16.92 -0.24
CA ARG A 331 17.60 -16.84 -0.85
C ARG A 331 16.50 -17.18 0.16
N ALA A 332 16.68 -18.24 0.94
CA ALA A 332 15.75 -18.63 1.99
C ALA A 332 15.63 -17.56 3.08
N ALA A 333 16.76 -16.97 3.50
CA ALA A 333 16.78 -15.87 4.46
C ALA A 333 16.07 -14.63 3.90
N ALA A 334 16.26 -14.28 2.62
CA ALA A 334 15.55 -13.18 1.98
C ALA A 334 14.03 -13.42 1.92
N GLN A 335 13.59 -14.63 1.58
CA GLN A 335 12.18 -15.00 1.59
C GLN A 335 11.58 -14.97 2.99
N ALA A 336 12.29 -15.49 3.99
CA ALA A 336 11.87 -15.46 5.39
C ALA A 336 11.75 -14.02 5.92
N ARG A 337 12.68 -13.13 5.54
CA ARG A 337 12.61 -11.70 5.88
C ARG A 337 11.38 -11.03 5.26
N GLU A 338 11.10 -11.28 3.98
CA GLU A 338 9.91 -10.72 3.31
C GLU A 338 8.60 -11.22 3.93
N GLU A 339 8.52 -12.52 4.24
CA GLU A 339 7.36 -13.09 4.93
C GLU A 339 7.18 -12.50 6.34
N ALA A 340 8.28 -12.36 7.10
CA ALA A 340 8.25 -11.74 8.42
C ALA A 340 7.76 -10.28 8.37
N ARG A 341 8.22 -9.50 7.38
CA ARG A 341 7.77 -8.12 7.13
C ARG A 341 6.27 -8.07 6.86
N ARG A 342 5.75 -8.94 5.98
CA ARG A 342 4.32 -9.04 5.67
C ARG A 342 3.50 -9.39 6.90
N GLN A 343 3.92 -10.41 7.65
CA GLN A 343 3.24 -10.83 8.86
C GLN A 343 3.23 -9.72 9.93
N ALA A 344 4.30 -8.95 10.05
CA ALA A 344 4.35 -7.82 10.97
C ALA A 344 3.32 -6.74 10.62
N VAL A 345 3.23 -6.36 9.34
CA VAL A 345 2.21 -5.40 8.86
C VAL A 345 0.80 -5.95 9.11
N GLN A 346 0.55 -7.23 8.83
CA GLN A 346 -0.76 -7.85 9.05
C GLN A 346 -1.16 -7.87 10.53
N ARG A 347 -0.22 -8.24 11.43
CA ARG A 347 -0.45 -8.17 12.89
C ARG A 347 -0.71 -6.73 13.35
N PHE A 348 0.00 -5.77 12.77
CA PHE A 348 -0.17 -4.36 13.09
C PHE A 348 -1.56 -3.86 12.66
N LEU A 349 -1.99 -4.15 11.43
CA LEU A 349 -3.32 -3.82 10.93
C LEU A 349 -4.42 -4.45 11.79
N HIS A 350 -4.26 -5.72 12.17
CA HIS A 350 -5.18 -6.39 13.09
C HIS A 350 -5.26 -5.64 14.42
N THR A 351 -4.11 -5.27 15.00
CA THR A 351 -4.05 -4.48 16.24
C THR A 351 -4.81 -3.17 16.06
N MET A 352 -4.49 -2.37 15.03
CA MET A 352 -5.14 -1.09 14.77
C MET A 352 -6.64 -1.22 14.58
N ARG A 353 -7.13 -2.25 13.87
CA ARG A 353 -8.56 -2.52 13.69
C ARG A 353 -9.27 -2.79 15.02
N THR A 354 -8.58 -3.34 16.02
CA THR A 354 -9.17 -3.64 17.34
C THR A 354 -9.02 -2.50 18.35
N THR A 355 -7.97 -1.69 18.24
CA THR A 355 -7.65 -0.65 19.23
C THR A 355 -8.07 0.75 18.80
N MET A 356 -8.16 1.01 17.50
CA MET A 356 -8.55 2.33 16.98
C MET A 356 -10.07 2.40 16.82
N PRO A 357 -10.72 3.51 17.22
CA PRO A 357 -12.13 3.70 16.92
C PRO A 357 -12.33 3.90 15.42
N TRP A 358 -13.23 3.12 14.82
CA TRP A 358 -13.61 3.28 13.43
C TRP A 358 -15.09 2.94 13.23
N TRP A 359 -15.69 3.46 12.17
CA TRP A 359 -17.06 3.22 11.79
C TRP A 359 -17.20 3.29 10.27
N VAL A 360 -18.06 2.45 9.70
CA VAL A 360 -18.37 2.43 8.26
C VAL A 360 -19.89 2.43 8.11
N HIS A 361 -20.37 3.23 7.16
CA HIS A 361 -21.78 3.30 6.83
C HIS A 361 -22.34 1.90 6.49
N PRO A 362 -23.51 1.49 7.01
CA PRO A 362 -24.03 0.12 6.84
C PRO A 362 -24.14 -0.35 5.37
N LEU A 363 -24.44 0.56 4.44
CA LEU A 363 -24.48 0.26 3.00
C LEU A 363 -23.10 0.03 2.35
N LEU A 364 -22.03 0.43 3.04
CA LEU A 364 -20.64 0.25 2.63
C LEU A 364 -19.94 -0.86 3.42
N ALA A 365 -20.55 -1.36 4.50
CA ALA A 365 -20.00 -2.44 5.30
C ALA A 365 -20.24 -3.79 4.61
N PRO A 366 -19.22 -4.66 4.45
CA PRO A 366 -19.44 -6.04 4.03
C PRO A 366 -20.24 -6.78 5.11
N ALA A 367 -21.05 -7.77 4.72
CA ALA A 367 -21.91 -8.54 5.63
C ALA A 367 -21.16 -9.24 6.79
N ALA A 368 -19.83 -9.35 6.71
CA ALA A 368 -18.95 -9.98 7.69
C ALA A 368 -18.08 -9.00 8.52
N MET A 369 -18.30 -7.68 8.44
CA MET A 369 -17.53 -6.73 9.25
C MET A 369 -18.00 -6.72 10.72
N PRO A 370 -17.11 -6.91 11.71
CA PRO A 370 -17.51 -6.79 13.11
C PRO A 370 -17.89 -5.34 13.43
N ALA A 371 -18.99 -5.16 14.15
CA ALA A 371 -19.45 -3.84 14.59
C ALA A 371 -18.43 -3.20 15.54
N PRO A 372 -18.23 -1.87 15.47
CA PRO A 372 -17.29 -1.20 16.35
C PRO A 372 -17.74 -1.26 17.81
N LEU A 373 -16.77 -1.39 18.71
CA LEU A 373 -16.99 -1.32 20.15
C LEU A 373 -17.49 0.07 20.52
N GLY A 374 -18.71 0.16 21.07
CA GLY A 374 -19.23 1.37 21.73
C GLY A 374 -20.40 2.08 21.07
N VAL A 375 -20.89 1.64 19.90
CA VAL A 375 -22.15 2.17 19.35
C VAL A 375 -23.32 1.42 19.99
N THR A 376 -23.87 1.96 21.08
CA THR A 376 -25.21 1.57 21.49
C THR A 376 -26.16 2.00 20.38
N THR A 377 -26.67 1.04 19.63
CA THR A 377 -27.79 1.24 18.71
C THR A 377 -29.00 1.67 19.54
N HIS A 378 -29.24 2.99 19.66
CA HIS A 378 -30.52 3.46 20.17
C HIS A 378 -31.58 3.11 19.12
N GLY A 379 -32.53 2.27 19.54
CA GLY A 379 -33.32 1.43 18.67
C GLY A 379 -34.20 2.17 17.68
N ALA A 380 -34.11 1.77 16.42
CA ALA A 380 -35.27 1.73 15.54
C ALA A 380 -35.99 0.40 15.80
N SER A 381 -36.97 0.41 16.71
CA SER A 381 -37.97 -0.66 16.76
C SER A 381 -38.75 -0.67 15.44
N PRO A 382 -38.93 -1.82 14.79
CA PRO A 382 -39.84 -1.93 13.66
C PRO A 382 -41.25 -2.01 14.22
N THR A 383 -41.94 -0.88 14.35
CA THR A 383 -43.40 -0.91 14.52
C THR A 383 -44.01 -1.36 13.21
N ALA A 384 -44.31 -2.65 13.17
CA ALA A 384 -45.17 -3.26 12.19
C ALA A 384 -46.63 -2.81 12.38
N ARG A 385 -47.26 -2.53 11.23
CA ARG A 385 -48.68 -2.81 10.87
C ARG A 385 -49.79 -1.88 11.39
N PRO A 386 -50.99 -1.92 10.77
CA PRO A 386 -51.47 -2.84 9.71
C PRO A 386 -51.38 -2.32 8.28
#